data_AF-E2ZCY4-F1
#
_entry.id   AF-E2ZCY4-F1
#
_cell.length_a   1.000
_cell.length_b   1.000
_cell.length_c   1.000
_cell.angle_alpha   90.00
_cell.angle_beta   90.00
_cell.angle_gamma   90.00
#
_symmetry.space_group_name_H-M   'P 1'
#
loop_
_entity.id
_entity.type
_entity.pdbx_description
1 polymer ?
#
loop_
_entity_poly.entity_id
_entity_poly.type
_entity_poly.pdbx_seq_one_letter_code
_entity_poly.pdbx_strand_id
1 'polypeptide(L)'
;MAAIVDEKRVTHTSEFLLTLESKIGFKISTVQTDNGREFTNMGISERICQFDVVAQWLKIEHKTIRPFSPWQNGKVERSYRRDREHFYNRSFRTIEAL
;
A
#
# COMPACT_ATOMS: atom_id res chain seq x y z
N MET A 1 5.85 -14.21 -4.29
CA MET A 1 6.58 -12.97 -4.70
C MET A 1 5.54 -11.85 -4.69
N ALA A 2 5.81 -10.64 -4.19
CA ALA A 2 4.83 -9.56 -4.33
C ALA A 2 4.96 -9.05 -5.78
N ALA A 3 3.92 -9.25 -6.58
CA ALA A 3 3.93 -8.84 -7.98
C ALA A 3 3.84 -7.31 -8.08
N ILE A 4 4.61 -6.71 -8.99
CA ILE A 4 4.41 -5.31 -9.38
C ILE A 4 3.15 -5.30 -10.23
N VAL A 5 2.10 -4.60 -9.78
CA VAL A 5 0.82 -4.57 -10.49
C VAL A 5 0.58 -3.16 -11.03
N ASP A 6 0.36 -3.07 -12.34
CA ASP A 6 0.24 -1.81 -13.10
C ASP A 6 -1.16 -1.16 -12.95
N GLU A 7 -2.13 -1.88 -12.38
CA GLU A 7 -3.53 -1.45 -12.31
C GLU A 7 -3.97 -1.12 -10.87
N LYS A 8 -4.38 0.13 -10.62
CA LYS A 8 -4.95 0.61 -9.36
C LYS A 8 -6.34 -0.01 -9.10
N ARG A 9 -6.38 -1.26 -8.64
CA ARG A 9 -7.60 -1.98 -8.28
C ARG A 9 -7.55 -2.44 -6.82
N VAL A 10 -8.73 -2.42 -6.18
CA VAL A 10 -8.91 -2.85 -4.77
C VAL A 10 -8.48 -4.31 -4.55
N THR A 11 -8.61 -5.17 -5.57
CA THR A 11 -8.19 -6.57 -5.53
C THR A 11 -6.68 -6.70 -5.35
N HIS A 12 -5.90 -5.92 -6.12
CA HIS A 12 -4.44 -5.97 -6.09
C HIS A 12 -3.87 -5.44 -4.78
N THR A 13 -4.45 -4.37 -4.23
CA THR A 13 -4.03 -3.82 -2.92
C THR A 13 -4.32 -4.80 -1.78
N SER A 14 -5.40 -5.56 -1.87
CA SER A 14 -5.76 -6.60 -0.90
C SER A 14 -4.79 -7.80 -0.94
N GLU A 15 -4.44 -8.28 -2.15
CA GLU A 15 -3.43 -9.34 -2.35
C GLU A 15 -2.04 -8.90 -1.90
N PHE A 16 -1.70 -7.63 -2.11
CA PHE A 16 -0.46 -7.05 -1.61
C PHE A 16 -0.39 -7.13 -0.08
N LEU A 17 -1.47 -6.79 0.64
CA LEU A 17 -1.49 -6.85 2.10
C LEU A 17 -1.29 -8.28 2.64
N LEU A 18 -1.93 -9.28 2.01
CA LEU A 18 -1.72 -10.69 2.33
C LEU A 18 -0.26 -11.10 2.13
N THR A 19 0.31 -10.71 0.99
CA THR A 19 1.70 -11.05 0.64
C THR A 19 2.68 -10.37 1.59
N LEU A 20 2.42 -9.10 1.94
CA LEU A 20 3.24 -8.31 2.84
C LEU A 20 3.29 -8.94 4.24
N GLU A 21 2.12 -9.24 4.82
CA GLU A 21 2.01 -9.86 6.14
C GLU A 21 2.77 -11.20 6.19
N SER A 22 2.72 -12.01 5.13
CA SER A 22 3.44 -13.29 5.08
C SER A 22 4.97 -13.15 5.01
N LYS A 23 5.49 -11.98 4.62
CA LYS A 23 6.91 -11.76 4.27
C LYS A 23 7.66 -10.82 5.19
N ILE A 24 6.97 -9.87 5.81
CA ILE A 24 7.60 -8.73 6.47
C ILE A 24 8.34 -9.11 7.76
N GLY A 25 8.16 -10.35 8.24
CA GLY A 25 8.94 -10.91 9.36
C GLY A 25 8.50 -10.45 10.74
N PHE A 26 7.46 -9.61 10.82
CA PHE A 26 6.84 -9.16 12.06
C PHE A 26 5.33 -8.97 11.88
N LYS A 27 4.58 -8.99 12.98
CA LYS A 27 3.13 -8.80 12.95
C LYS A 27 2.81 -7.33 12.66
N ILE A 28 2.07 -7.06 11.58
CA ILE A 28 1.54 -5.72 11.33
C ILE A 28 0.34 -5.51 12.26
N SER A 29 0.35 -4.41 13.03
CA SER A 29 -0.79 -4.02 13.88
C SER A 29 -1.73 -3.04 13.16
N THR A 30 -1.16 -2.16 12.33
CA THR A 30 -1.89 -1.03 11.75
C THR A 30 -1.32 -0.68 10.38
N VAL A 31 -2.21 -0.37 9.43
CA VAL A 31 -1.87 0.17 8.12
C VAL A 31 -2.56 1.52 7.97
N GLN A 32 -1.82 2.52 7.47
CA GLN A 32 -2.35 3.85 7.18
C GLN A 32 -2.27 4.15 5.69
N THR A 33 -3.39 4.50 5.06
CA THR A 33 -3.47 4.85 3.63
C THR A 33 -4.03 6.25 3.41
N ASP A 34 -3.98 6.73 2.17
CA ASP A 34 -4.77 7.89 1.77
C ASP A 34 -6.25 7.52 1.54
N ASN A 35 -7.06 8.49 1.10
CA ASN A 35 -8.47 8.26 0.76
C ASN A 35 -8.64 7.85 -0.73
N GLY A 36 -7.66 7.15 -1.30
CA GLY A 36 -7.74 6.58 -2.64
C GLY A 36 -8.89 5.58 -2.78
N ARG A 37 -9.40 5.41 -4.00
CA ARG A 37 -10.54 4.50 -4.28
C ARG A 37 -10.12 3.03 -4.12
N GLU A 38 -8.84 2.74 -4.24
CA GLU A 38 -8.24 1.43 -3.99
C GLU A 38 -8.25 1.01 -2.51
N PHE A 39 -8.44 1.96 -1.59
CA PHE A 39 -8.48 1.75 -0.14
C PHE A 39 -9.81 2.18 0.49
N THR A 40 -10.70 2.84 -0.27
CA THR A 40 -11.95 3.38 0.25
C THR A 40 -13.07 3.29 -0.77
N ASN A 41 -14.27 2.88 -0.34
CA ASN A 41 -15.48 2.91 -1.18
C ASN A 41 -16.22 4.24 -0.94
N MET A 42 -15.90 5.27 -1.74
CA MET A 42 -16.29 6.68 -1.53
C MET A 42 -17.79 7.01 -1.81
N GLY A 43 -18.73 6.07 -1.67
CA GLY A 43 -20.11 6.27 -2.13
C GLY A 43 -21.25 5.64 -1.34
N ILE A 44 -21.00 4.85 -0.29
CA ILE A 44 -22.07 4.15 0.46
C ILE A 44 -21.84 4.36 1.97
N SER A 45 -22.92 4.41 2.73
CA SER A 45 -22.99 4.65 4.19
C SER A 45 -22.03 3.80 5.03
N GLU A 46 -21.56 2.67 4.49
CA GLU A 46 -20.53 1.83 5.08
C GLU A 46 -19.30 1.81 4.16
N ARG A 47 -18.24 2.43 4.67
CA ARG A 47 -16.96 2.66 4.01
C ARG A 47 -16.09 1.39 3.91
N ILE A 48 -16.69 0.22 3.81
CA ILE A 48 -15.98 -1.06 3.81
C ILE A 48 -15.67 -1.45 2.35
N CYS A 49 -14.39 -1.52 2.00
CA CYS A 49 -13.92 -2.08 0.74
C CYS A 49 -13.23 -3.43 0.96
N GLN A 50 -12.87 -4.14 -0.12
CA GLN A 50 -12.20 -5.44 -0.03
C GLN A 50 -10.89 -5.38 0.77
N PHE A 51 -10.19 -4.24 0.73
CA PHE A 51 -9.00 -4.01 1.53
C PHE A 51 -9.29 -4.03 3.04
N ASP A 52 -10.39 -3.39 3.47
CA ASP A 52 -10.84 -3.40 4.87
C ASP A 52 -11.17 -4.82 5.36
N VAL A 53 -11.82 -5.61 4.50
CA VAL A 53 -12.16 -7.01 4.81
C VAL A 53 -10.89 -7.82 5.06
N VAL A 54 -9.90 -7.72 4.17
CA VAL A 54 -8.63 -8.43 4.34
C VAL A 54 -7.86 -7.94 5.57
N ALA A 55 -7.80 -6.62 5.80
CA ALA A 55 -7.17 -6.07 6.99
C ALA A 55 -7.82 -6.62 8.27
N GLN A 56 -9.16 -6.65 8.33
CA GLN A 56 -9.90 -7.19 9.46
C GLN A 56 -9.63 -8.69 9.68
N TRP A 57 -9.60 -9.49 8.61
CA TRP A 57 -9.26 -10.92 8.68
C TRP A 57 -7.85 -11.15 9.23
N LEU A 58 -6.90 -10.30 8.84
CA LEU A 58 -5.53 -10.32 9.33
C LEU A 58 -5.37 -9.69 10.73
N LYS A 59 -6.45 -9.16 11.33
CA LYS A 59 -6.43 -8.41 12.59
C LYS A 59 -5.50 -7.19 12.54
N ILE A 60 -5.50 -6.52 11.39
CA ILE A 60 -4.75 -5.29 11.12
C ILE A 60 -5.76 -4.12 11.17
N GLU A 61 -5.46 -3.10 11.96
CA GLU A 61 -6.25 -1.88 12.00
C GLU A 61 -5.98 -1.04 10.74
N HIS A 62 -7.00 -0.75 9.94
CA HIS A 62 -6.89 0.14 8.80
C HIS A 62 -7.29 1.57 9.17
N LYS A 63 -6.36 2.52 8.96
CA LYS A 63 -6.57 3.95 9.16
C LYS A 63 -6.40 4.69 7.84
N THR A 64 -7.15 5.77 7.68
CA THR A 64 -6.94 6.68 6.57
C THR A 64 -6.53 8.05 7.06
N ILE A 65 -5.72 8.74 6.28
CA ILE A 65 -5.39 10.13 6.57
C ILE A 65 -6.66 10.99 6.62
N ARG A 66 -6.60 12.05 7.42
CA ARG A 66 -7.70 13.01 7.44
C ARG A 66 -7.80 13.70 6.06
N PRO A 67 -9.02 14.00 5.59
CA PRO A 67 -9.20 14.85 4.43
C PRO A 67 -8.36 16.13 4.56
N PHE A 68 -7.81 16.61 3.45
CA PHE A 68 -6.97 17.80 3.40
C PHE A 68 -5.69 17.75 4.26
N SER A 69 -5.20 16.56 4.61
CA SER A 69 -3.95 16.37 5.37
C SER A 69 -2.83 15.68 4.57
N PRO A 70 -2.44 16.16 3.37
CA PRO A 70 -1.49 15.48 2.49
C PRO A 70 -0.09 15.31 3.10
N TRP A 71 0.31 16.20 4.02
CA TRP A 71 1.61 16.10 4.71
C TRP A 71 1.78 14.80 5.51
N GLN A 72 0.67 14.15 5.91
CA GLN A 72 0.72 12.83 6.58
C GLN A 72 1.26 11.74 5.64
N ASN A 73 1.12 11.92 4.32
CA ASN A 73 1.66 11.02 3.30
C ASN A 73 3.13 11.31 2.95
N GLY A 74 3.72 12.39 3.50
CA GLY A 74 5.06 12.84 3.11
C GLY A 74 6.17 11.83 3.39
N LYS A 75 5.99 10.86 4.30
CA LYS A 75 6.95 9.76 4.48
C LYS A 75 6.95 8.82 3.26
N VAL A 76 5.77 8.46 2.76
CA VAL A 76 5.61 7.58 1.60
C VAL A 76 6.17 8.27 0.37
N GLU A 77 5.82 9.54 0.14
CA GLU A 77 6.34 10.34 -0.98
C GLU A 77 7.87 10.48 -0.95
N ARG A 78 8.46 10.66 0.24
CA ARG A 78 9.93 10.70 0.40
C ARG A 78 10.58 9.35 0.12
N SER A 79 9.98 8.24 0.54
CA SER A 79 10.48 6.89 0.21
C SER A 79 10.44 6.69 -1.30
N TYR A 80 9.29 6.98 -1.92
CA TYR A 80 9.09 6.84 -3.36
C TYR A 80 10.11 7.66 -4.16
N ARG A 81 10.41 8.89 -3.73
CA ARG A 81 11.46 9.71 -4.36
C ARG A 81 12.84 9.04 -4.26
N ARG A 82 13.21 8.53 -3.09
CA ARG A 82 14.50 7.82 -2.92
C ARG A 82 14.56 6.55 -3.76
N ASP A 83 13.49 5.77 -3.77
CA ASP A 83 13.41 4.54 -4.56
C ASP A 83 13.53 4.85 -6.06
N ARG A 84 12.97 5.97 -6.51
CA ARG A 84 13.13 6.46 -7.89
C ARG A 84 14.57 6.87 -8.22
N GLU A 85 15.24 7.56 -7.31
CA GLU A 85 16.64 7.98 -7.47
C GLU A 85 17.60 6.78 -7.52
N HIS A 86 17.34 5.76 -6.71
CA HIS A 86 18.23 4.60 -6.58
C HIS A 86 17.93 3.49 -7.58
N PHE A 87 16.66 3.22 -7.87
CA PHE A 87 16.24 2.05 -8.63
C PHE A 87 15.58 2.43 -9.96
N TYR A 88 14.49 3.20 -9.95
CA TYR A 88 13.67 3.36 -11.16
C TYR A 88 14.32 4.22 -12.27
N ASN A 89 15.25 5.11 -11.93
CA ASN A 89 15.98 5.92 -12.91
C ASN A 89 17.31 5.29 -13.37
N ARG A 90 17.67 4.10 -12.87
CA ARG A 90 18.89 3.38 -13.28
C ARG A 90 18.55 2.22 -14.19
N SER A 91 19.27 2.07 -15.31
CA SER A 91 19.21 0.85 -16.11
C SER A 91 20.14 -0.19 -15.50
N PHE A 92 19.57 -1.18 -14.82
CA PHE A 92 20.32 -2.32 -14.34
C PHE A 92 20.54 -3.29 -15.50
N ARG A 93 21.79 -3.59 -15.82
CA ARG A 93 22.16 -4.49 -16.93
C ARG A 93 22.10 -5.97 -16.52
N THR A 94 22.10 -6.27 -15.22
CA THR A 94 22.11 -7.61 -14.64
C THR A 94 21.37 -7.62 -13.29
N ILE A 95 20.79 -8.78 -12.92
CA ILE A 95 20.04 -8.97 -11.67
C ILE A 95 20.95 -8.81 -10.43
N GLU A 96 22.24 -9.14 -10.54
CA GLU A 96 23.24 -8.96 -9.47
C GLU A 96 23.60 -7.49 -9.20
N ALA A 97 23.29 -6.58 -10.13
CA ALA A 97 23.58 -5.15 -9.99
C ALA A 97 22.45 -4.37 -9.30
N LEU A 98 21.41 -5.07 -8.85
CA LEU A 98 20.18 -4.55 -8.27
C LEU A 98 20.28 -4.46 -6.74
#